data_AF-A0A973GXG1-F1
#
_entry.id   AF-A0A973GXG1-F1
#
_cell.length_a   1.000
_cell.length_b   1.000
_cell.length_c   1.000
_cell.angle_alpha   90.00
_cell.angle_beta   90.00
_cell.angle_gamma   90.00
#
_symmetry.space_group_name_H-M   'P 1'
#
loop_
_entity.id
_entity.type
_entity.pdbx_description
1 polymer ?
#
loop_
_entity_poly.entity_id
_entity_poly.type
_entity_poly.pdbx_seq_one_letter_code
_entity_poly.pdbx_strand_id
1 'polypeptide(L)' 'MIPIVRVIVYFITFAVSLYSLNAINFAKIIHPKRVVQTQVLVILLAMALAYLVTQFLLGLNLSL' A
#
# COMPACT_ATOMS: atom_id res chain seq x y z
N MET A 1 -14.82 -14.15 -14.18
CA MET A 1 -14.14 -15.19 -13.38
C MET A 1 -13.05 -14.51 -12.55
N ILE A 2 -12.84 -14.63 -11.24
CA ILE A 2 -13.65 -14.93 -10.06
C ILE A 2 -13.43 -13.68 -9.16
N PRO A 3 -14.45 -12.87 -8.85
CA PRO A 3 -14.26 -11.57 -8.16
C PRO A 3 -13.60 -11.72 -6.78
N ILE A 4 -13.73 -12.89 -6.16
CA ILE A 4 -13.12 -13.23 -4.87
C ILE A 4 -11.58 -13.16 -4.90
N VAL A 5 -10.95 -13.60 -5.98
CA VAL A 5 -9.48 -13.63 -6.09
C VAL A 5 -8.93 -12.21 -6.10
N ARG A 6 -9.60 -11.31 -6.84
CA ARG A 6 -9.24 -9.89 -6.89
C ARG A 6 -9.34 -9.25 -5.50
N VAL A 7 -10.40 -9.53 -4.74
CA VAL A 7 -10.57 -8.98 -3.39
C VAL A 7 -9.49 -9.49 -2.42
N ILE A 8 -9.15 -10.78 -2.47
CA ILE A 8 -8.11 -11.37 -1.63
C ILE A 8 -6.75 -10.74 -1.94
N VAL A 9 -6.42 -10.55 -3.23
CA VAL A 9 -5.18 -9.89 -3.65
C VAL A 9 -5.12 -8.45 -3.15
N TYR A 10 -6.21 -7.68 -3.22
CA TYR A 10 -6.26 -6.33 -2.64
C TYR A 10 -5.96 -6.34 -1.14
N PHE A 11 -6.56 -7.25 -0.39
CA PHE A 11 -6.38 -7.33 1.07
C PHE A 11 -4.95 -7.69 1.47
N ILE A 12 -4.36 -8.69 0.81
CA ILE A 12 -2.97 -9.12 1.07
C ILE A 12 -2.01 -7.98 0.73
N THR A 13 -2.20 -7.36 -0.44
CA THR A 13 -1.33 -6.30 -0.92
C THR A 13 -1.40 -5.04 -0.05
N PHE A 14 -2.60 -4.73 0.46
CA PHE A 14 -2.80 -3.66 1.41
C PHE A 14 -2.07 -3.92 2.74
N ALA A 15 -2.19 -5.13 3.29
CA ALA A 15 -1.47 -5.53 4.51
C ALA A 15 0.06 -5.46 4.32
N VAL A 16 0.58 -5.94 3.19
CA VAL A 16 2.01 -5.89 2.86
C VAL A 16 2.49 -4.44 2.67
N SER A 17 1.70 -3.59 2.04
CA SER A 17 2.03 -2.17 1.85
C SER A 17 2.08 -1.43 3.18
N LEU A 18 1.12 -1.68 4.08
CA LEU A 18 1.13 -1.12 5.44
C LEU A 18 2.32 -1.61 6.26
N TYR A 19 2.64 -2.89 6.20
CA TYR A 19 3.81 -3.46 6.89
C TYR A 19 5.12 -2.85 6.37
N SER A 20 5.24 -2.73 5.05
CA SER A 20 6.43 -2.16 4.40
C SER A 20 6.64 -0.69 4.72
N LEU A 21 5.55 0.09 4.80
CA LEU A 21 5.63 1.50 5.19
C LEU A 21 6.01 1.66 6.67
N ASN A 22 5.53 0.79 7.56
CA ASN A 22 5.94 0.83 8.97
C ASN A 22 7.43 0.53 9.19
N ALA A 23 8.10 -0.17 8.26
CA ALA A 23 9.55 -0.36 8.31
C ALA A 23 10.35 0.92 8.00
N ILE A 24 9.72 1.93 7.40
CA ILE A 24 10.36 3.21 7.08
C ILE A 24 10.32 4.12 8.30
N ASN A 25 11.49 4.55 8.75
CA ASN A 25 11.59 5.53 9.82
C ASN A 25 11.30 6.95 9.29
N PHE A 26 10.02 7.30 9.17
CA PHE A 26 9.58 8.62 8.72
C PHE A 26 10.07 9.76 9.62
N ALA A 27 10.38 9.49 10.90
CA ALA A 27 10.94 10.49 11.80
C ALA A 27 12.36 10.93 11.38
N LYS A 28 13.07 10.12 10.57
CA LYS A 28 14.37 10.48 10.01
C LYS A 28 14.26 11.34 8.74
N ILE A 29 13.11 11.30 8.07
CA ILE A 29 12.87 11.96 6.78
C ILE A 29 12.07 13.27 6.97
N ILE A 30 11.15 13.31 7.93
CA ILE A 30 10.19 14.41 8.07
C ILE A 30 10.46 15.22 9.35
N HIS A 31 10.14 16.51 9.29
CA HIS A 31 10.26 17.41 10.43
C HIS A 31 9.48 16.91 11.66
N PRO A 32 10.12 16.86 12.84
CA PRO A 32 9.56 16.27 14.06
C PRO A 32 8.31 16.98 14.58
N LYS A 33 8.08 18.23 14.15
CA LYS A 33 6.92 19.03 14.55
C LYS A 33 5.63 18.72 13.76
N ARG A 34 5.69 17.86 12.73
CA ARG A 34 4.56 17.60 11.81
C ARG A 34 4.17 16.12 11.74
N VAL A 35 3.95 15.51 12.91
CA VAL A 35 3.60 14.09 13.07
C VAL A 35 2.29 13.72 12.37
N VAL A 36 1.24 14.54 12.50
CA VAL A 36 -0.07 14.27 11.88
C VAL A 36 0.01 14.31 10.34
N GLN A 37 0.70 15.30 9.78
CA GLN A 37 0.90 15.40 8.32
C GLN A 37 1.69 14.19 7.79
N THR A 38 2.65 13.70 8.57
CA THR A 38 3.41 12.49 8.27
C THR A 38 2.50 11.26 8.27
N GLN A 39 1.67 11.06 9.29
CA GLN A 39 0.73 9.93 9.34
C GLN A 39 -0.25 9.94 8.17
N VAL A 40 -0.81 11.10 7.83
CA VAL A 40 -1.69 11.25 6.66
C VAL A 40 -0.95 10.89 5.38
N LEU A 41 0.29 11.35 5.20
CA LEU A 41 1.14 11.00 4.06
C LEU A 41 1.39 9.48 3.98
N VAL A 42 1.68 8.84 5.11
CA VAL A 42 1.91 7.39 5.19
C VAL A 42 0.66 6.60 4.79
N ILE A 43 -0.51 7.00 5.26
CA ILE A 43 -1.78 6.37 4.90
C ILE A 43 -2.05 6.54 3.40
N LEU A 44 -1.86 7.73 2.86
CA LEU A 44 -2.01 8.00 1.41
C LEU A 44 -1.03 7.16 0.57
N LEU A 45 0.22 7.07 1.01
CA LEU A 45 1.23 6.20 0.38
C LEU A 45 0.84 4.73 0.45
N ALA A 46 0.29 4.27 1.58
CA ALA A 46 -0.17 2.88 1.73
C ALA A 46 -1.29 2.56 0.74
N MET A 47 -2.26 3.46 0.60
CA MET A 47 -3.36 3.30 -0.34
C MET A 47 -2.87 3.30 -1.79
N ALA A 48 -1.96 4.22 -2.14
CA ALA A 48 -1.41 4.30 -3.49
C ALA A 48 -0.57 3.06 -3.86
N LEU A 49 0.29 2.60 -2.95
CA LEU A 49 1.09 1.39 -3.14
C LEU A 49 0.22 0.14 -3.24
N ALA A 50 -0.78 0.01 -2.36
CA ALA A 50 -1.70 -1.12 -2.39
C ALA A 50 -2.46 -1.20 -3.73
N TYR A 51 -2.93 -0.06 -4.24
CA TYR A 51 -3.58 0.01 -5.55
C TYR A 51 -2.63 -0.36 -6.70
N LEU A 52 -1.43 0.23 -6.74
CA LEU A 52 -0.44 -0.05 -7.77
C LEU A 52 -0.03 -1.52 -7.82
N VAL A 53 0.31 -2.09 -6.67
CA VAL A 53 0.75 -3.49 -6.59
C VAL A 53 -0.42 -4.43 -6.91
N THR A 54 -1.63 -4.12 -6.47
CA THR A 54 -2.79 -4.95 -6.82
C THR A 54 -3.07 -4.87 -8.32
N GLN A 55 -3.00 -3.69 -8.92
CA GLN A 55 -3.22 -3.54 -10.35
C GLN A 55 -2.14 -4.23 -11.18
N PHE A 56 -0.89 -4.22 -10.71
CA PHE A 56 0.21 -4.99 -11.30
C PHE A 56 -0.05 -6.50 -11.24
N LEU A 57 -0.43 -7.02 -10.07
CA LEU A 57 -0.74 -8.45 -9.87
C LEU A 57 -1.96 -8.90 -10.69
N LEU A 58 -2.97 -8.04 -10.83
CA LEU A 58 -4.13 -8.31 -11.68
C LEU A 58 -3.78 -8.28 -13.16
N GLY A 59 -2.95 -7.32 -13.60
CA GLY A 59 -2.47 -7.26 -14.99
C GLY A 59 -1.66 -8.50 -15.38
N LEU A 60 -0.88 -9.04 -14.44
CA LEU A 60 -0.13 -10.30 -14.60
C LEU A 60 -1.05 -11.52 -14.74
N ASN A 61 -2.09 -11.62 -13.91
CA ASN A 61 -3.02 -12.77 -13.93
C ASN A 61 -4.09 -12.68 -15.03
N LEU A 62 -4.33 -11.50 -15.63
CA LEU A 62 -5.32 -11.30 -16.70
C LEU A 62 -4.70 -11.28 -18.12
N SER A 63 -3.38 -11.41 -18.23
CA SER A 63 -2.66 -11.56 -19.52
C SER A 63 -2.40 -13.02 -19.91
N LEU A 64 -3.08 -13.98 -19.29
CA LEU A 64 -3.04 -15.41 -19.59
C LEU A 64 -4.42 -15.93 -19.99
#